data_AF-A0A521PUN6-F1
#
_entry.id   AF-A0A521PUN6-F1
#
_cell.length_a   1.000
_cell.length_b   1.000
_cell.length_c   1.000
_cell.angle_alpha   90.00
_cell.angle_beta   90.00
_cell.angle_gamma   90.00
#
_symmetry.space_group_name_H-M   'P 1'
#
loop_
_entity.id
_entity.type
_entity.pdbx_description
1 polymer ?
#
loop_
_entity_poly.entity_id
_entity_poly.type
_entity_poly.pdbx_seq_one_letter_code
_entity_poly.pdbx_strand_id
1 'polypeptide(L)'
;MWDALDITEEEAQGLAEIARHDLELARDFARRALEAEDNDEANRLARSYQRAARSYRQTLAVKARLKRDLAAAARVRADTPRPRPGGAAVARRIGELRTALLRLTWDEADPPETEDDTAEFAAACEEFASRREGVEILVTQACLKPDFGEAPLDDDVARLAMDLRLPPDIIVRWRDLPDPPQAALDTVAEEIDWESSA
;
A
#
# COMPACT_ATOMS: atom_id res chain seq x y z
N MET A 1 7.68 20.57 -14.89
CA MET A 1 7.43 20.20 -13.48
C MET A 1 8.51 19.22 -13.09
N TRP A 2 9.69 19.74 -12.79
CA TRP A 2 10.85 18.95 -12.35
C TRP A 2 11.28 19.55 -11.01
N ASP A 3 11.80 18.69 -10.15
CA ASP A 3 12.57 19.04 -8.95
C ASP A 3 11.77 19.26 -7.65
N ALA A 4 11.02 18.24 -7.23
CA ALA A 4 10.70 18.07 -5.81
C ALA A 4 11.85 17.32 -5.13
N LEU A 5 13.04 17.96 -5.14
CA LEU A 5 14.25 17.57 -4.45
C LEU A 5 14.84 16.24 -4.93
N ASP A 6 15.55 16.27 -6.06
CA ASP A 6 16.49 15.20 -6.45
C ASP A 6 17.75 15.23 -5.53
N ILE A 7 17.53 15.34 -4.21
CA ILE A 7 18.55 15.19 -3.19
C ILE A 7 18.52 13.72 -2.76
N THR A 8 19.61 13.04 -3.04
CA THR A 8 19.86 11.69 -2.58
C THR A 8 19.93 11.65 -1.05
N GLU A 9 19.67 10.48 -0.47
CA GLU A 9 19.84 10.27 0.96
C GLU A 9 21.29 10.56 1.40
N GLU A 10 22.26 10.32 0.51
CA GLU A 10 23.68 10.64 0.70
C GLU A 10 23.93 12.16 0.84
N GLU A 11 23.31 12.98 -0.02
CA GLU A 11 23.42 14.45 0.07
C GLU A 11 22.74 15.00 1.33
N ALA A 12 21.62 14.41 1.74
CA ALA A 12 20.95 14.77 3.00
C ALA A 12 21.81 14.41 4.23
N GLN A 13 22.48 13.26 4.20
CA GLN A 13 23.46 12.86 5.22
C GLN A 13 24.65 13.82 5.24
N GLY A 14 25.22 14.15 4.08
CA GLY A 14 26.32 15.11 3.97
C GLY A 14 26.01 16.48 4.57
N LEU A 15 24.78 17.00 4.37
CA LEU A 15 24.32 18.23 5.03
C LEU A 15 24.26 18.12 6.57
N ALA A 16 23.93 16.95 7.11
CA ALA A 16 23.95 16.72 8.55
C ALA A 16 25.38 16.65 9.08
N GLU A 17 26.30 16.04 8.33
CA GLU A 17 27.72 15.97 8.70
C GLU A 17 28.38 17.34 8.70
N ILE A 18 28.14 18.15 7.66
CA ILE A 18 28.65 19.53 7.60
C ILE A 18 28.12 20.36 8.77
N ALA A 19 26.82 20.26 9.09
CA ALA A 19 26.25 20.99 10.23
C ALA A 19 26.91 20.60 11.56
N ARG A 20 27.23 19.31 11.75
CA ARG A 20 27.93 18.82 12.94
C ARG A 20 29.35 19.40 13.01
N HIS A 21 30.10 19.38 11.91
CA HIS A 21 31.46 19.92 11.87
C HIS A 21 31.50 21.44 12.09
N ASP A 22 30.56 22.19 11.51
CA ASP A 22 30.44 23.63 11.74
C ASP A 22 30.17 23.95 13.23
N LEU A 23 29.34 23.14 13.89
CA LEU A 23 29.06 23.30 15.32
C LEU A 23 30.27 22.93 16.19
N GLU A 24 30.97 21.85 15.87
CA GLU A 24 32.21 21.44 16.56
C GLU A 24 33.28 22.52 16.43
N LEU A 25 33.47 23.06 15.23
CA LEU A 25 34.42 24.13 14.96
C LEU A 25 34.05 25.42 15.71
N ALA A 26 32.77 25.78 15.72
CA ALA A 26 32.29 26.93 16.49
C ALA A 26 32.55 26.75 17.99
N ARG A 27 32.30 25.55 18.54
CA ARG A 27 32.58 25.23 19.95
C ARG A 27 34.06 25.30 20.28
N ASP A 28 34.94 24.80 19.40
CA ASP A 28 36.39 24.88 19.60
C ASP A 28 36.88 26.33 19.64
N PHE A 29 36.49 27.15 18.66
CA PHE A 29 36.88 28.56 18.64
C PHE A 29 36.34 29.33 19.86
N ALA A 30 35.12 29.05 20.28
CA ALA A 30 34.55 29.66 21.48
C ALA A 30 35.33 29.28 22.74
N ARG A 31 35.65 27.99 22.92
CA ARG A 31 36.45 27.51 24.05
C ARG A 31 37.81 28.19 24.09
N ARG A 32 38.56 28.15 22.97
CA ARG A 32 39.91 28.74 22.89
C ARG A 32 39.89 30.25 23.08
N ALA A 33 38.84 30.94 22.61
CA ALA A 33 38.70 32.38 22.82
C ALA A 33 38.50 32.72 24.30
N LEU A 34 37.80 31.87 25.06
CA LEU A 34 37.57 32.05 26.50
C LEU A 34 38.81 31.72 27.34
N GLU A 35 39.68 30.84 26.85
CA GLU A 35 40.93 30.42 27.51
C GLU A 35 42.13 31.32 27.17
N ALA A 36 42.03 32.17 26.14
CA ALA A 36 43.12 33.01 25.69
C ALA A 36 43.45 34.11 26.72
N GLU A 37 44.72 34.19 27.11
CA GLU A 37 45.23 35.22 28.03
C GLU A 37 45.52 36.56 27.32
N ASP A 38 45.76 36.51 26.00
CA ASP A 38 45.97 37.68 25.15
C ASP A 38 44.66 38.16 24.51
N ASN A 39 44.39 39.46 24.63
CA ASN A 39 43.18 40.09 24.10
C ASN A 39 43.13 40.07 22.56
N ASP A 40 44.27 40.15 21.87
CA ASP A 40 44.30 40.13 20.41
C ASP A 40 44.04 38.73 19.86
N GLU A 41 44.57 37.69 20.52
CA GLU A 41 44.23 36.30 20.27
C GLU A 41 42.75 36.00 20.54
N ALA A 42 42.22 36.39 21.71
CA ALA A 42 40.81 36.22 22.05
C ALA A 42 39.89 36.84 20.97
N ASN A 43 40.20 38.06 20.52
CA ASN A 43 39.44 38.74 19.47
C ASN A 43 39.54 38.06 18.10
N ARG A 44 40.70 37.48 17.74
CA ARG A 44 40.84 36.71 16.49
C ARG A 44 39.99 35.43 16.55
N LEU A 45 40.04 34.69 17.64
CA LEU A 45 39.27 33.46 17.84
C LEU A 45 37.76 33.72 17.88
N ALA A 46 37.32 34.78 18.57
CA ALA A 46 35.92 35.18 18.61
C ALA A 46 35.35 35.49 17.21
N ARG A 47 36.14 36.14 16.34
CA ARG A 47 35.73 36.39 14.93
C ARG A 47 35.60 35.09 14.14
N SER A 48 36.49 34.12 14.36
CA SER A 48 36.40 32.80 13.72
C SER A 48 35.17 32.02 14.20
N TYR A 49 34.87 32.05 15.50
CA TYR A 49 33.63 31.52 16.07
C TYR A 49 32.39 32.10 15.38
N GLN A 50 32.29 33.42 15.26
CA GLN A 50 31.12 34.08 14.66
C GLN A 50 30.89 33.64 13.20
N ARG A 51 31.97 33.41 12.43
CA ARG A 51 31.88 32.89 11.07
C ARG A 51 31.39 31.43 11.04
N ALA A 52 31.97 30.56 11.87
CA ALA A 52 31.54 29.16 11.98
C ALA A 52 30.08 29.04 12.45
N ALA A 53 29.68 29.81 13.46
CA ALA A 53 28.32 29.87 13.96
C ALA A 53 27.31 30.43 12.93
N ARG A 54 27.76 31.29 12.00
CA ARG A 54 26.93 31.72 10.87
C ARG A 54 26.75 30.59 9.86
N SER A 55 27.83 29.89 9.49
CA SER A 55 27.77 28.72 8.60
C SER A 55 26.78 27.67 9.13
N TYR A 56 26.92 27.30 10.41
CA TYR A 56 26.01 26.36 11.07
C TYR A 56 24.54 26.78 10.97
N ARG A 57 24.22 28.05 11.25
CA ARG A 57 22.85 28.57 11.15
C ARG A 57 22.31 28.53 9.72
N GLN A 58 23.15 28.78 8.72
CA GLN A 58 22.76 28.69 7.31
C GLN A 58 22.44 27.23 6.95
N THR A 59 23.28 26.29 7.35
CA THR A 59 23.05 24.84 7.13
C THR A 59 21.77 24.37 7.81
N LEU A 60 21.48 24.82 9.04
CA LEU A 60 20.21 24.53 9.72
C LEU A 60 18.99 25.10 8.99
N ALA A 61 19.10 26.32 8.46
CA ALA A 61 18.01 26.93 7.71
C ALA A 61 17.69 26.14 6.43
N VAL A 62 18.71 25.66 5.73
CA VAL A 62 18.56 24.78 4.56
C VAL A 62 17.88 23.47 4.96
N LYS A 63 18.33 22.79 6.01
CA LYS A 63 17.69 21.56 6.51
C LYS A 63 16.23 21.76 6.89
N ALA A 64 15.91 22.88 7.56
CA ALA A 64 14.54 23.20 7.93
C ALA A 64 13.65 23.47 6.71
N ARG A 65 14.19 24.10 5.66
CA ARG A 65 13.48 24.30 4.39
C ARG A 65 13.23 22.97 3.69
N LEU A 66 14.26 22.13 3.54
CA LEU A 66 14.15 20.79 2.96
C LEU A 66 13.04 19.97 3.62
N LYS A 67 13.01 19.95 4.97
CA LYS A 67 11.99 19.23 5.74
C LYS A 67 10.56 19.72 5.41
N ARG A 68 10.36 21.03 5.24
CA ARG A 68 9.05 21.59 4.86
C ARG A 68 8.68 21.22 3.44
N ASP A 69 9.64 21.30 2.52
CA ASP A 69 9.43 21.01 1.10
C ASP A 69 9.09 19.52 0.90
N LEU A 70 9.79 18.61 1.59
CA LEU A 70 9.46 17.18 1.62
C LEU A 70 8.06 16.91 2.21
N ALA A 71 7.71 17.59 3.31
CA ALA A 71 6.38 17.45 3.90
C ALA A 71 5.27 18.00 2.98
N ALA A 72 5.54 19.09 2.26
CA ALA A 72 4.62 19.65 1.28
C ALA A 72 4.46 18.73 0.06
N ALA A 73 5.56 18.18 -0.46
CA ALA A 73 5.54 17.22 -1.56
C ALA A 73 4.76 15.94 -1.18
N ALA A 74 4.94 15.43 0.04
CA ALA A 74 4.18 14.29 0.54
C ALA A 74 2.66 14.58 0.60
N ARG A 75 2.27 15.78 1.04
CA ARG A 75 0.86 16.21 1.06
C ARG A 75 0.29 16.34 -0.34
N VAL A 76 1.00 16.99 -1.26
CA VAL A 76 0.57 17.09 -2.67
C VAL A 76 0.40 15.71 -3.28
N ARG A 77 1.29 14.76 -2.99
CA ARG A 77 1.16 13.38 -3.48
C ARG A 77 -0.06 12.65 -2.93
N ALA A 78 -0.42 12.90 -1.67
CA ALA A 78 -1.63 12.34 -1.06
C ALA A 78 -2.90 12.98 -1.61
N ASP A 79 -2.88 14.30 -1.87
CA ASP A 79 -4.04 15.06 -2.33
C ASP A 79 -4.23 15.06 -3.85
N THR A 80 -3.25 14.60 -4.62
CA THR A 80 -3.38 14.47 -6.08
C THR A 80 -4.22 13.23 -6.39
N PRO A 81 -5.43 13.37 -6.97
CA PRO A 81 -6.24 12.22 -7.34
C PRO A 81 -5.46 11.38 -8.36
N ARG A 82 -5.26 10.08 -8.08
CA ARG A 82 -4.74 9.17 -9.10
C ARG A 82 -5.68 9.22 -10.30
N PRO A 83 -5.15 9.26 -11.55
CA PRO A 83 -6.00 9.18 -12.72
C PRO A 83 -6.84 7.89 -12.61
N ARG A 84 -8.17 8.04 -12.69
CA ARG A 84 -9.08 6.89 -12.62
C ARG A 84 -8.66 5.88 -13.69
N PRO A 85 -8.56 4.58 -13.35
CA PRO A 85 -8.27 3.56 -14.35
C PRO A 85 -9.29 3.67 -15.49
N GLY A 86 -8.83 3.61 -16.74
CA GLY A 86 -9.74 3.54 -17.88
C GLY A 86 -10.62 2.29 -17.83
N GLY A 87 -11.74 2.27 -18.58
CA GLY A 87 -12.72 1.18 -18.52
C GLY A 87 -12.13 -0.23 -18.72
N ALA A 88 -11.09 -0.38 -19.54
CA ALA A 88 -10.40 -1.66 -19.75
C ALA A 88 -9.64 -2.16 -18.49
N ALA A 89 -9.02 -1.25 -17.73
CA ALA A 89 -8.32 -1.62 -16.50
C ALA A 89 -9.30 -2.03 -15.40
N VAL A 90 -10.43 -1.33 -15.30
CA VAL A 90 -11.54 -1.69 -14.41
C VAL A 90 -12.11 -3.06 -14.78
N ALA A 91 -12.42 -3.30 -16.06
CA ALA A 91 -12.95 -4.57 -16.53
C ALA A 91 -12.00 -5.75 -16.24
N ARG A 92 -10.68 -5.57 -16.46
CA ARG A 92 -9.68 -6.57 -16.10
C ARG A 92 -9.68 -6.86 -14.59
N ARG A 93 -9.70 -5.82 -13.76
CA ARG A 93 -9.73 -5.97 -12.30
C ARG A 93 -10.97 -6.74 -11.83
N ILE A 94 -12.13 -6.47 -12.44
CA ILE A 94 -13.36 -7.22 -12.16
C ILE A 94 -13.18 -8.70 -12.50
N GLY A 95 -12.62 -9.01 -13.67
CA GLY A 95 -12.35 -10.40 -14.07
C GLY A 95 -11.38 -11.12 -13.14
N GLU A 96 -10.31 -10.44 -12.71
CA GLU A 96 -9.33 -10.97 -11.74
C GLU A 96 -9.99 -11.30 -10.40
N LEU A 97 -10.82 -10.38 -9.87
CA LEU A 97 -11.53 -10.60 -8.60
C LEU A 97 -12.55 -11.73 -8.70
N ARG A 98 -13.35 -11.77 -9.76
CA ARG A 98 -14.32 -12.87 -9.98
C ARG A 98 -13.60 -14.21 -10.04
N THR A 99 -12.56 -14.32 -10.84
CA THR A 99 -11.80 -15.56 -10.99
C THR A 99 -11.28 -16.04 -9.64
N ALA A 100 -10.64 -15.15 -8.86
CA ALA A 100 -10.11 -15.49 -7.54
C ALA A 100 -11.19 -15.98 -6.57
N LEU A 101 -12.32 -15.27 -6.49
CA LEU A 101 -13.41 -15.61 -5.57
C LEU A 101 -14.14 -16.90 -5.99
N LEU A 102 -14.27 -17.17 -7.29
CA LEU A 102 -14.86 -18.41 -7.78
C LEU A 102 -13.98 -19.63 -7.44
N ARG A 103 -12.65 -19.51 -7.56
CA ARG A 103 -11.72 -20.59 -7.13
C ARG A 103 -11.88 -20.92 -5.65
N LEU A 104 -11.92 -19.90 -4.80
CA LEU A 104 -12.08 -20.09 -3.37
C LEU A 104 -13.45 -20.67 -3.01
N THR A 105 -14.49 -20.23 -3.71
CA THR A 105 -15.86 -20.74 -3.49
C THR A 105 -15.97 -22.21 -3.93
N TRP A 106 -15.26 -22.58 -4.99
CA TRP A 106 -15.19 -23.96 -5.47
C TRP A 106 -14.42 -24.86 -4.50
N ASP A 107 -13.25 -24.42 -4.03
CA ASP A 107 -12.46 -25.15 -3.03
C ASP A 107 -13.25 -25.35 -1.71
N GLU A 108 -13.98 -24.34 -1.26
CA GLU A 108 -14.85 -24.43 -0.08
C GLU A 108 -16.06 -25.36 -0.28
N ALA A 109 -16.50 -25.61 -1.50
CA ALA A 109 -17.56 -26.58 -1.79
C ALA A 109 -17.07 -28.04 -1.68
N ASP A 110 -15.83 -28.26 -1.22
CA ASP A 110 -15.18 -29.55 -1.00
C ASP A 110 -15.42 -30.55 -2.15
N PRO A 111 -15.01 -30.18 -3.38
CA PRO A 111 -15.30 -30.98 -4.56
C PRO A 111 -14.48 -32.27 -4.53
N PRO A 112 -15.02 -33.38 -5.06
CA PRO A 112 -14.26 -34.63 -5.12
C PRO A 112 -13.01 -34.46 -5.99
N GLU A 113 -11.97 -35.24 -5.68
CA GLU A 113 -10.72 -35.23 -6.46
C GLU A 113 -10.94 -35.63 -7.94
N THR A 114 -12.02 -36.36 -8.23
CA THR A 114 -12.40 -36.77 -9.60
C THR A 114 -13.89 -36.55 -9.85
N GLU A 115 -14.23 -36.07 -11.05
CA GLU A 115 -15.62 -35.87 -11.51
C GLU A 115 -16.43 -37.19 -11.64
N ASP A 116 -15.76 -38.35 -11.56
CA ASP A 116 -16.37 -39.68 -11.64
C ASP A 116 -17.26 -40.00 -10.41
N ASP A 117 -17.09 -39.29 -9.29
CA ASP A 117 -18.00 -39.41 -8.14
C ASP A 117 -19.25 -38.54 -8.34
N THR A 118 -20.15 -39.03 -9.17
CA THR A 118 -21.27 -38.23 -9.70
C THR A 118 -22.19 -37.63 -8.64
N ALA A 119 -22.33 -38.25 -7.46
CA ALA A 119 -23.21 -37.76 -6.41
C ALA A 119 -22.55 -36.65 -5.59
N GLU A 120 -21.30 -36.86 -5.19
CA GLU A 120 -20.50 -35.85 -4.47
C GLU A 120 -20.21 -34.64 -5.37
N PHE A 121 -19.90 -34.87 -6.64
CA PHE A 121 -19.70 -33.81 -7.62
C PHE A 121 -20.95 -32.96 -7.85
N ALA A 122 -22.13 -33.58 -7.94
CA ALA A 122 -23.40 -32.87 -8.08
C ALA A 122 -23.68 -32.00 -6.84
N ALA A 123 -23.47 -32.54 -5.63
CA ALA A 123 -23.63 -31.79 -4.38
C ALA A 123 -22.69 -30.58 -4.31
N ALA A 124 -21.42 -30.75 -4.67
CA ALA A 124 -20.45 -29.65 -4.74
C ALA A 124 -20.85 -28.58 -5.77
N CYS A 125 -21.40 -28.98 -6.93
CA CYS A 125 -21.91 -28.05 -7.93
C CYS A 125 -23.10 -27.24 -7.42
N GLU A 126 -24.03 -27.85 -6.70
CA GLU A 126 -25.18 -27.17 -6.08
C GLU A 126 -24.73 -26.19 -5.00
N GLU A 127 -23.81 -26.61 -4.12
CA GLU A 127 -23.24 -25.76 -3.07
C GLU A 127 -22.49 -24.56 -3.68
N PHE A 128 -21.64 -24.80 -4.66
CA PHE A 128 -20.95 -23.76 -5.42
C PHE A 128 -21.93 -22.79 -6.10
N ALA A 129 -22.97 -23.31 -6.77
CA ALA A 129 -23.97 -22.50 -7.44
C ALA A 129 -24.70 -21.56 -6.46
N SER A 130 -25.02 -22.06 -5.26
CA SER A 130 -25.68 -21.26 -4.21
C SER A 130 -24.81 -20.09 -3.72
N ARG A 131 -23.49 -20.27 -3.65
CA ARG A 131 -22.56 -19.24 -3.18
C ARG A 131 -22.11 -18.28 -4.28
N ARG A 132 -22.15 -18.72 -5.54
CA ARG A 132 -21.74 -17.93 -6.71
C ARG A 132 -22.50 -16.61 -6.84
N GLU A 133 -23.79 -16.58 -6.49
CA GLU A 133 -24.56 -15.33 -6.49
C GLU A 133 -23.97 -14.30 -5.52
N GLY A 134 -23.53 -14.74 -4.34
CA GLY A 134 -22.85 -13.91 -3.35
C GLY A 134 -21.56 -13.28 -3.89
N VAL A 135 -20.79 -14.03 -4.69
CA VAL A 135 -19.58 -13.52 -5.37
C VAL A 135 -19.94 -12.37 -6.30
N GLU A 136 -20.95 -12.54 -7.15
CA GLU A 136 -21.37 -11.50 -8.10
C GLU A 136 -21.90 -10.24 -7.42
N ILE A 137 -22.68 -10.41 -6.35
CA ILE A 137 -23.17 -9.31 -5.52
C ILE A 137 -21.99 -8.53 -4.93
N LEU A 138 -21.03 -9.21 -4.30
CA LEU A 138 -19.90 -8.56 -3.65
C LEU A 138 -18.96 -7.87 -4.63
N VAL A 139 -18.66 -8.50 -5.77
CA VAL A 139 -17.86 -7.86 -6.82
C VAL A 139 -18.57 -6.61 -7.34
N THR A 140 -19.87 -6.70 -7.61
CA THR A 140 -20.67 -5.53 -8.06
C THR A 140 -20.64 -4.41 -7.03
N GLN A 141 -20.84 -4.73 -5.75
CA GLN A 141 -20.78 -3.73 -4.66
C GLN A 141 -19.39 -3.12 -4.52
N ALA A 142 -18.32 -3.91 -4.67
CA ALA A 142 -16.95 -3.40 -4.63
C ALA A 142 -16.69 -2.40 -5.76
N CYS A 143 -17.21 -2.67 -6.97
CA CYS A 143 -17.05 -1.79 -8.14
C CYS A 143 -17.71 -0.41 -7.97
N LEU A 144 -18.73 -0.32 -7.11
CA LEU A 144 -19.42 0.95 -6.82
C LEU A 144 -18.65 1.83 -5.84
N LYS A 145 -17.62 1.30 -5.17
CA LYS A 145 -16.83 2.06 -4.20
C LYS A 145 -15.83 2.98 -4.92
N PRO A 146 -15.62 4.21 -4.43
CA PRO A 146 -14.75 5.19 -5.07
C PRO A 146 -13.27 4.80 -5.07
N ASP A 147 -12.86 3.91 -4.17
CA ASP A 147 -11.50 3.39 -3.98
C ASP A 147 -11.27 2.04 -4.69
N PHE A 148 -12.20 1.60 -5.55
CA PHE A 148 -12.09 0.33 -6.25
C PHE A 148 -10.78 0.21 -7.05
N GLY A 149 -10.01 -0.85 -6.77
CA GLY A 149 -8.76 -1.14 -7.46
C GLY A 149 -7.58 -0.27 -7.03
N GLU A 150 -7.69 0.50 -5.94
CA GLU A 150 -6.56 1.23 -5.36
C GLU A 150 -5.62 0.32 -4.55
N ALA A 151 -6.17 -0.73 -3.93
CA ALA A 151 -5.43 -1.73 -3.15
C ALA A 151 -4.81 -2.84 -4.04
N PRO A 152 -3.73 -3.50 -3.58
CA PRO A 152 -3.23 -4.73 -4.19
C PRO A 152 -4.34 -5.78 -4.42
N LEU A 153 -4.19 -6.62 -5.45
CA LEU A 153 -5.18 -7.67 -5.76
C LEU A 153 -5.43 -8.60 -4.59
N ASP A 154 -4.35 -9.06 -3.95
CA ASP A 154 -4.44 -10.01 -2.84
C ASP A 154 -5.22 -9.44 -1.65
N ASP A 155 -5.08 -8.14 -1.37
CA ASP A 155 -5.81 -7.47 -0.29
C ASP A 155 -7.31 -7.38 -0.58
N ASP A 156 -7.68 -7.06 -1.83
CA ASP A 156 -9.08 -7.02 -2.25
C ASP A 156 -9.71 -8.42 -2.26
N VAL A 157 -8.97 -9.45 -2.73
CA VAL A 157 -9.41 -10.85 -2.70
C VAL A 157 -9.63 -11.30 -1.26
N ALA A 158 -8.66 -11.09 -0.37
CA ALA A 158 -8.76 -11.48 1.02
C ALA A 158 -9.95 -10.81 1.73
N ARG A 159 -10.13 -9.51 1.52
CA ARG A 159 -11.25 -8.76 2.09
C ARG A 159 -12.60 -9.31 1.61
N LEU A 160 -12.79 -9.47 0.30
CA LEU A 160 -14.05 -9.96 -0.27
C LEU A 160 -14.32 -11.43 0.09
N ALA A 161 -13.27 -12.25 0.19
CA ALA A 161 -13.39 -13.64 0.63
C ALA A 161 -13.81 -13.74 2.11
N MET A 162 -13.32 -12.86 2.98
CA MET A 162 -13.80 -12.76 4.37
C MET A 162 -15.26 -12.30 4.44
N ASP A 163 -15.70 -11.40 3.57
CA ASP A 163 -17.12 -10.99 3.47
C ASP A 163 -18.01 -12.19 3.06
N LEU A 164 -17.50 -13.11 2.23
CA LEU A 164 -18.12 -14.41 1.91
C LEU A 164 -18.00 -15.46 3.03
N ARG A 165 -17.30 -15.14 4.13
CA ARG A 165 -16.99 -16.04 5.25
C ARG A 165 -16.14 -17.26 4.86
N LEU A 166 -15.32 -17.13 3.82
CA LEU A 166 -14.37 -18.16 3.43
C LEU A 166 -13.24 -18.26 4.45
N PRO A 167 -12.72 -19.47 4.72
CA PRO A 167 -11.74 -19.66 5.76
C PRO A 167 -10.35 -19.09 5.39
N PRO A 168 -9.60 -18.50 6.34
CA PRO A 168 -8.34 -17.81 6.03
C PRO A 168 -7.24 -18.66 5.39
N ASP A 169 -7.24 -19.96 5.65
CA ASP A 169 -6.21 -20.88 5.17
C ASP A 169 -6.35 -21.22 3.68
N ILE A 170 -7.56 -21.17 3.11
CA ILE A 170 -7.75 -21.27 1.66
C ILE A 170 -7.47 -19.93 0.96
N ILE A 171 -7.78 -18.80 1.63
CA ILE A 171 -7.55 -17.46 1.09
C ILE A 171 -6.07 -17.24 0.77
N VAL A 172 -5.15 -17.66 1.64
CA VAL A 172 -3.70 -17.46 1.42
C VAL A 172 -3.18 -18.18 0.16
N ARG A 173 -3.82 -19.29 -0.24
CA ARG A 173 -3.39 -20.13 -1.37
C ARG A 173 -4.24 -19.94 -2.63
N TRP A 174 -5.10 -18.92 -2.70
CA TRP A 174 -6.09 -18.74 -3.77
C TRP A 174 -5.51 -18.80 -5.20
N ARG A 175 -4.24 -18.40 -5.36
CA ARG A 175 -3.53 -18.41 -6.64
C ARG A 175 -3.23 -19.81 -7.16
N ASP A 176 -3.07 -20.75 -6.24
CA ASP A 176 -2.71 -22.14 -6.49
C ASP A 176 -3.96 -23.03 -6.61
N LEU A 177 -5.14 -22.51 -6.28
CA LEU A 177 -6.40 -23.23 -6.40
C LEU A 177 -6.82 -23.42 -7.87
N PRO A 178 -7.43 -24.57 -8.20
CA PRO A 178 -7.93 -24.84 -9.55
C PRO A 178 -9.12 -23.93 -9.88
N ASP A 179 -9.27 -23.61 -11.16
CA ASP A 179 -10.50 -23.00 -11.66
C ASP A 179 -11.67 -24.00 -11.53
N PRO A 180 -12.89 -23.55 -11.19
CA PRO A 180 -14.06 -24.41 -11.19
C PRO A 180 -14.31 -25.00 -12.59
N PRO A 181 -14.72 -26.27 -12.69
CA PRO A 181 -15.02 -26.89 -13.97
C PRO A 181 -16.26 -26.25 -14.60
N GLN A 182 -16.36 -26.35 -15.94
CA GLN A 182 -17.47 -25.73 -16.67
C GLN A 182 -18.84 -26.25 -16.22
N ALA A 183 -18.95 -27.53 -15.86
CA ALA A 183 -20.19 -28.10 -15.33
C ALA A 183 -20.68 -27.40 -14.04
N ALA A 184 -19.77 -27.03 -13.14
CA ALA A 184 -20.10 -26.28 -11.94
C ALA A 184 -20.54 -24.84 -12.27
N LEU A 185 -19.90 -24.20 -13.26
CA LEU A 185 -20.29 -22.88 -13.74
C LEU A 185 -21.65 -22.87 -14.45
N ASP A 186 -22.02 -23.96 -15.11
CA ASP A 186 -23.30 -24.10 -15.81
C ASP A 186 -24.45 -24.47 -14.87
N THR A 187 -24.13 -24.96 -13.66
CA THR A 187 -25.12 -25.31 -12.64
C THR A 187 -25.81 -24.05 -12.11
N VAL A 188 -27.14 -24.07 -12.11
CA VAL A 188 -27.98 -23.00 -11.57
C VAL A 188 -28.54 -23.47 -10.23
N ALA A 189 -28.44 -22.62 -9.20
CA ALA A 189 -29.06 -22.92 -7.92
C ALA A 189 -30.58 -23.05 -8.12
N GLU A 190 -31.20 -24.09 -7.56
CA GLU A 190 -32.65 -24.21 -7.57
C GLU A 190 -33.26 -22.99 -6.86
N GLU A 191 -34.09 -22.21 -7.56
CA GLU A 191 -34.95 -21.21 -6.92
C GLU A 191 -35.92 -21.95 -6.02
N ILE A 192 -35.76 -21.81 -4.69
CA ILE A 192 -36.76 -22.29 -3.74
C ILE A 192 -38.03 -21.48 -3.99
N ASP A 193 -38.99 -22.07 -4.68
CA ASP A 193 -40.32 -21.52 -4.91
C ASP A 193 -41.11 -21.52 -3.59
N TRP A 194 -40.98 -20.42 -2.85
CA TRP A 194 -41.70 -20.20 -1.59
C TRP A 194 -43.22 -20.02 -1.80
N GLU A 195 -43.73 -19.89 -3.03
CA GLU A 195 -45.16 -19.74 -3.30
C GLU A 195 -45.92 -21.08 -3.34
N SER A 196 -45.23 -22.21 -3.44
CA SER A 196 -45.86 -23.54 -3.51
C SER A 196 -46.24 -24.15 -2.14
N SER A 197 -46.09 -23.41 -1.03
CA SER A 197 -46.42 -23.88 0.34
C SER A 197 -47.52 -23.07 1.07
N ALA A 198 -48.30 -22.25 0.36
CA ALA A 198 -49.42 -21.48 0.94
C ALA A 198 -50.80 -22.12 0.69
#